data_AF-A0A1Q6KE87-F1
#
_entry.id   AF-A0A1Q6KE87-F1
#
_cell.length_a   1.000
_cell.length_b   1.000
_cell.length_c   1.000
_cell.angle_alpha   90.00
_cell.angle_beta   90.00
_cell.angle_gamma   90.00
#
_symmetry.space_group_name_H-M   'P 1'
#
loop_
_entity.id
_entity.type
_entity.pdbx_description
1 polymer ?
#
loop_
_entity_poly.entity_id
_entity_poly.type
_entity_poly.pdbx_seq_one_letter_code
_entity_poly.pdbx_strand_id
1 'polypeptide(L)'
;MLYSNKKMEATERNMDFGTIYQVGMGEVGRGRKFMALTCPKGTVLKEGMNPDFTIGTTKSGKPRINKRDDNTLYMMLSSKGGYTRRGNGTIKVLASRKERFEIISRGNGADGDAGRIGYWDCILLKAPNTDAIVRVRTSGSGYGTPSDLYVIHKGEVYHCYISELEECCEALGIEVPCKLVNNYGELQFGDDWITL
;
A
#
# COMPACT_ATOMS: atom_id res chain seq x y z
N MET A 1 -4.76 -9.20 -10.21
CA MET A 1 -3.42 -8.56 -10.34
C MET A 1 -3.00 -8.00 -9.00
N LEU A 2 -1.71 -8.05 -8.67
CA LEU A 2 -1.20 -7.57 -7.38
C LEU A 2 -0.05 -6.58 -7.55
N TYR A 3 -0.24 -5.35 -7.11
CA TYR A 3 0.83 -4.37 -6.94
C TYR A 3 1.47 -4.52 -5.56
N SER A 4 2.79 -4.30 -5.45
CA SER A 4 3.41 -4.03 -4.16
C SER A 4 4.47 -2.94 -4.21
N ASN A 5 4.51 -2.07 -3.20
CA ASN A 5 5.55 -1.05 -3.08
C ASN A 5 6.79 -1.52 -2.28
N LYS A 6 6.89 -2.83 -2.01
CA LYS A 6 8.06 -3.45 -1.40
C LYS A 6 8.29 -4.80 -2.04
N LYS A 7 9.56 -5.16 -2.23
CA LYS A 7 9.93 -6.54 -2.51
C LYS A 7 9.69 -7.40 -1.27
N MET A 8 9.04 -8.56 -1.43
CA MET A 8 8.87 -9.55 -0.38
C MET A 8 8.98 -10.96 -0.92
N GLU A 9 9.46 -11.87 -0.08
CA GLU A 9 9.64 -13.27 -0.42
C GLU A 9 8.85 -14.14 0.57
N ALA A 10 8.33 -15.26 0.09
CA ALA A 10 7.60 -16.21 0.92
C ALA A 10 8.51 -16.75 2.03
N THR A 11 7.97 -16.77 3.25
CA THR A 11 8.60 -17.37 4.43
C THR A 11 7.85 -18.62 4.84
N GLU A 12 8.57 -19.59 5.40
CA GLU A 12 7.99 -20.80 5.96
C GLU A 12 7.44 -20.53 7.36
N ARG A 13 6.29 -21.13 7.65
CA ARG A 13 5.70 -21.16 8.98
C ARG A 13 5.25 -22.58 9.30
N ASN A 14 5.85 -23.14 10.34
CA ASN A 14 5.48 -24.46 10.85
C ASN A 14 4.20 -24.35 11.68
N MET A 15 3.23 -25.20 11.36
CA MET A 15 1.99 -25.39 12.09
C MET A 15 1.90 -26.87 12.50
N ASP A 16 1.05 -27.18 13.48
CA ASP A 16 0.87 -28.56 13.96
C ASP A 16 0.40 -29.53 12.86
N PHE A 17 -0.25 -29.01 11.82
CA PHE A 17 -0.73 -29.77 10.65
C PHE A 17 0.22 -29.73 9.44
N GLY A 18 1.41 -29.11 9.57
CA GLY A 18 2.42 -29.02 8.51
C GLY A 18 2.93 -27.61 8.26
N THR A 19 3.77 -27.47 7.23
CA THR A 19 4.39 -26.19 6.85
C THR A 19 3.52 -25.43 5.86
N ILE A 20 3.29 -24.15 6.13
CA ILE A 20 2.65 -23.22 5.20
C ILE A 20 3.64 -22.14 4.77
N TYR A 21 3.43 -21.59 3.58
CA TYR A 21 4.19 -20.44 3.07
C TYR A 21 3.36 -19.18 3.18
N GLN A 22 3.98 -18.07 3.59
CA GLN A 22 3.32 -16.78 3.72
C GLN A 22 4.22 -15.62 3.29
N VAL A 23 3.59 -14.59 2.74
CA VAL A 23 4.17 -13.25 2.61
C VAL A 23 3.52 -12.37 3.67
N GLY A 24 4.27 -11.48 4.30
CA GLY A 24 3.71 -10.59 5.31
C GLY A 24 4.36 -9.23 5.39
N MET A 25 3.62 -8.31 6.02
CA MET A 25 4.00 -6.93 6.30
C MET A 25 3.59 -6.53 7.71
N GLY A 26 4.24 -5.49 8.25
CA GLY A 26 4.04 -5.04 9.62
C GLY A 26 4.91 -5.83 10.59
N GLU A 27 4.58 -5.76 11.88
CA GLU A 27 5.39 -6.37 12.94
C GLU A 27 4.55 -7.14 13.95
N VAL A 28 5.21 -8.04 14.70
CA VAL A 28 4.61 -8.76 15.82
C VAL A 28 4.97 -8.05 17.13
N GLY A 29 4.05 -8.04 18.09
CA GLY A 29 4.32 -7.57 19.46
C GLY A 29 3.37 -6.46 19.90
N ARG A 30 3.71 -5.83 21.03
CA ARG A 30 2.85 -4.81 21.67
C ARG A 30 2.62 -3.62 20.74
N GLY A 31 1.35 -3.28 20.48
CA GLY A 31 0.95 -2.17 19.59
C GLY A 31 1.23 -2.40 18.10
N ARG A 32 1.58 -3.63 17.70
CA ARG A 32 1.95 -4.00 16.33
C ARG A 32 1.01 -5.09 15.82
N LYS A 33 0.79 -5.11 14.51
CA LYS A 33 -0.07 -6.10 13.87
C LYS A 33 0.61 -6.63 12.62
N PHE A 34 0.95 -7.92 12.63
CA PHE A 34 1.52 -8.56 11.47
C PHE A 34 0.40 -9.03 10.51
N MET A 35 0.40 -8.48 9.30
CA MET A 35 -0.46 -8.93 8.22
C MET A 35 0.25 -10.07 7.49
N ALA A 36 -0.33 -11.27 7.56
CA ALA A 36 0.22 -12.47 6.91
C ALA A 36 -0.80 -13.02 5.91
N LEU A 37 -0.37 -13.14 4.64
CA LEU A 37 -1.13 -13.79 3.58
C LEU A 37 -0.47 -15.11 3.27
N THR A 38 -1.23 -16.20 3.34
CA THR A 38 -0.74 -17.48 2.82
C THR A 38 -0.48 -17.39 1.32
N CYS A 39 0.41 -18.22 0.79
CA CYS A 39 0.79 -18.19 -0.62
C CYS A 39 1.37 -19.55 -1.08
N PRO A 40 1.50 -19.78 -2.39
CA PRO A 40 2.28 -20.90 -2.93
C PRO A 40 3.74 -20.84 -2.50
N LYS A 41 4.39 -22.02 -2.41
CA LYS A 41 5.83 -22.12 -2.20
C LYS A 41 6.60 -21.36 -3.28
N GLY A 42 7.64 -20.63 -2.88
CA GLY A 42 8.50 -19.86 -3.78
C GLY A 42 7.86 -18.57 -4.32
N THR A 43 6.76 -18.10 -3.74
CA THR A 43 6.18 -16.81 -4.11
C THR A 43 7.16 -15.68 -3.82
N VAL A 44 7.45 -14.87 -4.83
CA VAL A 44 8.24 -13.64 -4.73
C VAL A 44 7.41 -12.50 -5.29
N LEU A 45 7.12 -11.52 -4.45
CA LEU A 45 6.51 -10.27 -4.89
C LEU A 45 7.63 -9.26 -5.17
N LYS A 46 7.71 -8.84 -6.42
CA LYS A 46 8.55 -7.71 -6.83
C LYS A 46 7.92 -6.41 -6.36
N GLU A 47 8.77 -5.41 -6.17
CA GLU A 47 8.30 -4.03 -6.13
C GLU A 47 7.76 -3.66 -7.53
N GLY A 48 6.57 -3.05 -7.57
CA GLY A 48 5.80 -2.85 -8.79
C GLY A 48 4.68 -3.86 -8.99
N MET A 49 4.25 -4.00 -10.24
CA MET A 49 3.18 -4.92 -10.63
C MET A 49 3.66 -6.38 -10.66
N ASN A 50 2.83 -7.26 -10.08
CA ASN A 50 2.98 -8.70 -10.12
C ASN A 50 1.75 -9.29 -10.83
N PRO A 51 1.74 -9.33 -12.17
CA PRO A 51 0.56 -9.66 -12.96
C PRO A 51 0.17 -11.13 -12.88
N ASP A 52 1.04 -12.01 -12.38
CA ASP A 52 0.78 -13.44 -12.22
C ASP A 52 0.02 -13.79 -10.94
N PHE A 53 -0.22 -12.80 -10.07
CA PHE A 53 -0.86 -12.99 -8.78
C PHE A 53 -2.20 -12.25 -8.64
N THR A 54 -3.04 -12.81 -7.79
CA THR A 54 -4.29 -12.20 -7.32
C THR A 54 -4.53 -12.58 -5.85
N ILE A 55 -5.60 -12.06 -5.27
CA ILE A 55 -5.99 -12.34 -3.88
C ILE A 55 -7.27 -13.15 -3.87
N GLY A 56 -7.20 -14.34 -3.27
CA GLY A 56 -8.37 -15.12 -2.91
C GLY A 56 -8.53 -15.23 -1.41
N THR A 57 -9.41 -16.13 -0.99
CA THR A 57 -9.65 -16.44 0.42
C THR A 57 -9.37 -17.91 0.71
N THR A 58 -8.89 -18.18 1.92
CA THR A 58 -8.82 -19.52 2.49
C THR A 58 -10.23 -19.99 2.90
N LYS A 59 -10.38 -21.29 3.22
CA LYS A 59 -11.65 -21.84 3.75
C LYS A 59 -12.17 -21.10 4.99
N SER A 60 -11.27 -20.53 5.81
CA SER A 60 -11.63 -19.74 7.00
C SER A 60 -11.78 -18.25 6.72
N GLY A 61 -11.87 -17.85 5.45
CA GLY A 61 -12.08 -16.46 5.03
C GLY A 61 -10.84 -15.57 5.09
N LYS A 62 -9.67 -16.09 5.49
CA LYS A 62 -8.43 -15.28 5.52
C LYS A 62 -7.90 -15.04 4.11
N PRO A 63 -7.39 -13.84 3.79
CA PRO A 63 -6.83 -13.54 2.47
C PRO A 63 -5.59 -14.39 2.17
N ARG A 64 -5.43 -14.75 0.90
CA ARG A 64 -4.35 -15.60 0.38
C ARG A 64 -3.92 -15.11 -1.00
N ILE A 65 -2.62 -15.14 -1.28
CA ILE A 65 -2.09 -14.91 -2.62
C ILE A 65 -2.33 -16.17 -3.46
N ASN A 66 -2.98 -16.02 -4.60
CA ASN A 66 -3.21 -17.07 -5.59
C ASN A 66 -2.48 -16.74 -6.89
N LYS A 67 -2.32 -17.75 -7.76
CA LYS A 67 -2.08 -17.50 -9.19
C LYS A 67 -3.27 -16.74 -9.76
N ARG A 68 -3.02 -15.84 -10.71
CA ARG A 68 -4.06 -15.01 -11.33
C ARG A 68 -5.15 -15.88 -11.99
N ASP A 69 -6.39 -15.58 -11.63
CA ASP A 69 -7.61 -16.09 -12.24
C ASP A 69 -8.60 -14.95 -12.61
N ASP A 70 -8.29 -13.71 -12.24
CA ASP A 70 -9.11 -12.53 -12.48
C ASP A 70 -8.31 -11.26 -12.85
N ASN A 71 -9.04 -10.18 -13.13
CA ASN A 71 -8.50 -8.87 -13.45
C ASN A 71 -8.67 -7.86 -12.29
N THR A 72 -8.98 -8.31 -11.08
CA THR A 72 -9.14 -7.41 -9.93
C THR A 72 -7.78 -6.85 -9.54
N LEU A 73 -7.67 -5.54 -9.37
CA LEU A 73 -6.44 -4.91 -8.86
C LEU A 73 -6.44 -4.95 -7.33
N TYR A 74 -5.39 -5.58 -6.78
CA TYR A 74 -5.04 -5.51 -5.38
C TYR A 74 -3.71 -4.78 -5.22
N MET A 75 -3.55 -4.03 -4.14
CA MET A 75 -2.32 -3.32 -3.79
C MET A 75 -1.91 -3.71 -2.37
N MET A 76 -0.71 -4.27 -2.24
CA MET A 76 -0.11 -4.53 -0.93
C MET A 76 0.92 -3.44 -0.65
N LEU A 77 0.54 -2.52 0.24
CA LEU A 77 1.25 -1.26 0.47
C LEU A 77 1.77 -1.20 1.90
N SER A 78 3.03 -0.80 2.04
CA SER A 78 3.64 -0.45 3.33
C SER A 78 4.04 1.01 3.34
N SER A 79 3.68 1.73 4.40
CA SER A 79 4.20 3.07 4.64
C SER A 79 5.46 3.06 5.51
N LYS A 80 6.16 1.92 5.64
CA LYS A 80 7.41 1.83 6.40
C LYS A 80 8.51 2.64 5.71
N GLY A 81 9.09 3.58 6.45
CA GLY A 81 10.27 4.35 6.06
C GLY A 81 11.37 4.23 7.11
N GLY A 82 11.87 5.38 7.57
CA GLY A 82 12.85 5.48 8.65
C GLY A 82 12.21 5.60 10.05
N TYR A 83 13.07 5.85 11.04
CA TYR A 83 12.68 6.00 12.44
C TYR A 83 11.67 7.15 12.64
N THR A 84 10.52 6.88 13.26
CA THR A 84 9.29 7.67 13.12
C THR A 84 9.20 8.94 13.96
N ARG A 85 10.27 9.37 14.66
CA ARG A 85 10.24 10.59 15.53
C ARG A 85 9.74 11.86 14.83
N ARG A 86 9.69 11.89 13.49
CA ARG A 86 9.28 13.03 12.66
C ARG A 86 8.00 12.81 11.85
N GLY A 87 7.29 11.71 12.06
CA GLY A 87 6.00 11.48 11.40
C GLY A 87 5.62 10.01 11.29
N ASN A 88 4.32 9.76 11.47
CA ASN A 88 3.74 8.44 11.23
C ASN A 88 3.63 8.17 9.74
N GLY A 89 3.87 6.91 9.38
CA GLY A 89 3.58 6.39 8.06
C GLY A 89 2.08 6.19 7.89
N THR A 90 1.50 6.73 6.83
CA THR A 90 0.06 6.67 6.56
C THR A 90 -0.20 6.40 5.09
N ILE A 91 -1.31 5.71 4.82
CA ILE A 91 -1.78 5.42 3.47
C ILE A 91 -3.13 6.10 3.31
N LYS A 92 -3.26 6.91 2.27
CA LYS A 92 -4.37 7.84 2.07
C LYS A 92 -4.99 7.71 0.70
N VAL A 93 -6.27 8.00 0.63
CA VAL A 93 -7.05 8.17 -0.60
C VAL A 93 -7.88 9.45 -0.50
N LEU A 94 -8.50 9.86 -1.60
CA LEU A 94 -9.44 10.97 -1.58
C LEU A 94 -10.73 10.57 -0.86
N ALA A 95 -11.21 11.44 0.04
CA ALA A 95 -12.42 11.25 0.81
C ALA A 95 -13.65 10.97 -0.07
N SER A 96 -13.74 11.70 -1.18
CA SER A 96 -14.81 11.62 -2.18
C SER A 96 -14.79 10.33 -3.03
N ARG A 97 -13.74 9.51 -2.89
CA ARG A 97 -13.54 8.28 -3.67
C ARG A 97 -13.25 7.08 -2.77
N LYS A 98 -13.44 7.19 -1.45
CA LYS A 98 -13.08 6.18 -0.46
C LYS A 98 -13.75 4.84 -0.75
N GLU A 99 -15.03 4.89 -1.12
CA GLU A 99 -15.90 3.74 -1.39
C GLU A 99 -15.45 2.89 -2.58
N ARG A 100 -14.58 3.43 -3.46
CA ARG A 100 -13.95 2.67 -4.55
C ARG A 100 -12.86 1.72 -4.06
N PHE A 101 -12.44 1.86 -2.81
CA PHE A 101 -11.39 1.07 -2.19
C PHE A 101 -11.93 0.21 -1.05
N GLU A 102 -11.43 -1.01 -0.94
CA GLU A 102 -11.81 -1.95 0.12
C GLU A 102 -10.55 -2.47 0.82
N ILE A 103 -10.45 -2.26 2.14
CA ILE A 103 -9.34 -2.78 2.94
C ILE A 103 -9.61 -4.26 3.24
N ILE A 104 -8.88 -5.14 2.58
CA ILE A 104 -9.00 -6.59 2.74
C ILE A 104 -8.28 -7.06 4.00
N SER A 105 -7.12 -6.46 4.28
CA SER A 105 -6.36 -6.75 5.49
C SER A 105 -5.48 -5.57 5.87
N ARG A 106 -5.14 -5.51 7.16
CA ARG A 106 -4.33 -4.43 7.73
C ARG A 106 -3.38 -4.99 8.77
N GLY A 107 -2.13 -4.54 8.69
CA GLY A 107 -1.09 -4.67 9.69
C GLY A 107 -0.47 -3.30 9.97
N ASN A 108 0.45 -3.25 10.92
CA ASN A 108 1.21 -2.06 11.24
C ASN A 108 2.51 -2.46 11.95
N GLY A 109 3.50 -1.58 11.88
CA GLY A 109 4.61 -1.59 12.83
C GLY A 109 4.64 -0.33 13.66
N ALA A 110 5.55 -0.29 14.64
CA ALA A 110 5.58 0.76 15.62
C ALA A 110 7.00 0.96 16.17
N ASP A 111 7.40 2.21 16.38
CA ASP A 111 8.65 2.57 17.05
C ASP A 111 8.42 2.89 18.53
N GLY A 112 9.37 2.47 19.37
CA GLY A 112 9.35 2.67 20.82
C GLY A 112 8.29 1.83 21.55
N ASP A 113 7.87 2.32 22.72
CA ASP A 113 6.88 1.68 23.60
C ASP A 113 5.48 1.68 22.95
N ALA A 114 5.22 0.65 22.15
CA ALA A 114 3.95 0.41 21.46
C ALA A 114 3.44 1.56 20.58
N GLY A 115 4.37 2.25 19.89
CA GLY A 115 4.02 3.31 18.93
C GLY A 115 3.98 4.71 19.51
N ARG A 116 4.40 4.89 20.78
CA ARG A 116 4.55 6.23 21.39
C ARG A 116 5.50 7.14 20.60
N ILE A 117 6.49 6.58 19.90
CA ILE A 117 7.43 7.34 19.08
C ILE A 117 6.92 7.49 17.63
N GLY A 118 6.07 6.58 17.21
CA GLY A 118 5.30 6.64 15.98
C GLY A 118 5.08 5.26 15.39
N TYR A 119 4.41 5.22 14.25
CA TYR A 119 3.96 3.98 13.62
C TYR A 119 3.98 4.08 12.10
N TRP A 120 3.82 2.94 11.44
CA TRP A 120 3.55 2.88 10.02
C TRP A 120 2.48 1.84 9.73
N ASP A 121 1.70 2.11 8.69
CA ASP A 121 0.61 1.26 8.24
C ASP A 121 1.07 0.27 7.17
N CYS A 122 0.41 -0.88 7.11
CA CYS A 122 0.57 -1.87 6.06
C CYS A 122 -0.82 -2.38 5.67
N ILE A 123 -1.24 -2.19 4.42
CA ILE A 123 -2.57 -2.58 3.98
C ILE A 123 -2.52 -3.49 2.76
N LEU A 124 -3.46 -4.44 2.72
CA LEU A 124 -3.89 -5.10 1.51
C LEU A 124 -5.19 -4.44 1.08
N LEU A 125 -5.14 -3.73 -0.04
CA LEU A 125 -6.21 -2.92 -0.59
C LEU A 125 -6.73 -3.58 -1.87
N LYS A 126 -8.04 -3.70 -2.02
CA LYS A 126 -8.67 -3.86 -3.34
C LYS A 126 -8.92 -2.46 -3.89
N ALA A 127 -8.44 -2.21 -5.10
CA ALA A 127 -8.45 -0.91 -5.74
C ALA A 127 -9.28 -0.94 -7.04
N PRO A 128 -9.80 0.21 -7.50
CA PRO A 128 -10.48 0.26 -8.78
C PRO A 128 -9.51 0.01 -9.93
N ASN A 129 -9.98 -0.52 -11.06
CA ASN A 129 -9.19 -0.60 -12.30
C ASN A 129 -9.23 0.70 -13.11
N THR A 130 -9.94 1.72 -12.62
CA THR A 130 -10.14 3.03 -13.25
C THR A 130 -9.35 4.11 -12.52
N ASP A 131 -9.27 5.29 -13.14
CA ASP A 131 -8.45 6.42 -12.70
C ASP A 131 -8.65 6.74 -11.21
N ALA A 132 -7.57 6.59 -10.46
CA ALA A 132 -7.52 6.79 -9.02
C ALA A 132 -6.09 7.06 -8.57
N ILE A 133 -5.94 7.47 -7.32
CA ILE A 133 -4.63 7.76 -6.73
C ILE A 133 -4.60 7.33 -5.27
N VAL A 134 -3.49 6.71 -4.88
CA VAL A 134 -3.19 6.38 -3.48
C VAL A 134 -1.94 7.16 -3.09
N ARG A 135 -1.99 7.82 -1.94
CA ARG A 135 -0.85 8.56 -1.39
C ARG A 135 -0.29 7.80 -0.20
N VAL A 136 0.99 7.49 -0.24
CA VAL A 136 1.70 6.87 0.89
C VAL A 136 2.69 7.89 1.44
N ARG A 137 2.42 8.36 2.65
CA ARG A 137 3.43 9.08 3.43
C ARG A 137 4.21 8.04 4.20
N THR A 138 5.49 7.88 3.90
CA THR A 138 6.38 6.98 4.62
C THR A 138 6.63 7.46 6.06
N SER A 139 6.93 6.53 6.95
CA SER A 139 7.23 6.84 8.35
C SER A 139 8.63 7.42 8.51
N GLY A 140 8.80 8.29 9.51
CA GLY A 140 10.06 9.03 9.70
C GLY A 140 10.25 10.19 8.73
N SER A 141 9.36 10.31 7.73
CA SER A 141 9.34 11.39 6.74
C SER A 141 8.87 12.69 7.40
N GLY A 142 9.83 13.59 7.61
CA GLY A 142 9.62 14.89 8.23
C GLY A 142 9.02 15.92 7.27
N TYR A 143 9.10 17.20 7.65
CA TYR A 143 8.76 18.32 6.77
C TYR A 143 9.64 18.30 5.52
N GLY A 144 9.03 18.47 4.35
CA GLY A 144 9.71 18.51 3.05
C GLY A 144 9.98 17.16 2.37
N THR A 145 9.76 16.02 3.04
CA THR A 145 9.87 14.72 2.37
C THR A 145 8.60 14.45 1.55
N PRO A 146 8.70 14.29 0.21
CA PRO A 146 7.53 14.05 -0.63
C PRO A 146 6.89 12.69 -0.28
N SER A 147 5.57 12.62 -0.44
CA SER A 147 4.84 11.35 -0.34
C SER A 147 4.97 10.58 -1.65
N ASP A 148 5.05 9.26 -1.57
CA ASP A 148 4.91 8.40 -2.75
C ASP A 148 3.47 8.45 -3.24
N LEU A 149 3.29 8.63 -4.55
CA LEU A 149 2.00 8.61 -5.21
C LEU A 149 1.91 7.40 -6.13
N TYR A 150 0.79 6.70 -6.05
CA TYR A 150 0.49 5.55 -6.88
C TYR A 150 -0.76 5.89 -7.69
N VAL A 151 -0.56 6.31 -8.93
CA VAL A 151 -1.62 6.63 -9.89
C VAL A 151 -2.07 5.32 -10.54
N ILE A 152 -3.36 5.05 -10.48
CA ILE A 152 -3.98 3.86 -11.06
C ILE A 152 -4.63 4.27 -12.36
N HIS A 153 -4.30 3.59 -13.46
CA HIS A 153 -4.93 3.80 -14.77
C HIS A 153 -5.03 2.48 -15.52
N LYS A 154 -6.22 2.12 -16.00
CA LYS A 154 -6.49 0.88 -16.76
C LYS A 154 -5.97 -0.40 -16.08
N GLY A 155 -6.05 -0.47 -14.75
CA GLY A 155 -5.60 -1.61 -13.94
C GLY A 155 -4.09 -1.69 -13.70
N GLU A 156 -3.31 -0.74 -14.23
CA GLU A 156 -1.89 -0.58 -13.97
C GLU A 156 -1.65 0.49 -12.89
N VAL A 157 -0.46 0.45 -12.28
CA VAL A 157 -0.08 1.36 -11.18
C VAL A 157 1.26 2.03 -11.50
N TYR A 158 1.26 3.35 -11.49
CA TYR A 158 2.39 4.21 -11.79
C TYR A 158 2.84 4.95 -10.54
N HIS A 159 4.12 4.85 -10.20
CA HIS A 159 4.71 5.54 -9.05
C HIS A 159 5.30 6.88 -9.49
N CYS A 160 5.04 7.94 -8.72
CA CYS A 160 5.61 9.27 -8.92
C CYS A 160 5.60 10.08 -7.62
N TYR A 161 6.20 11.26 -7.65
CA TYR A 161 6.10 12.28 -6.62
C TYR A 161 5.18 13.43 -7.05
N ILE A 162 4.81 14.31 -6.10
CA ILE A 162 3.94 15.46 -6.38
C ILE A 162 4.51 16.36 -7.50
N SER A 163 5.84 16.51 -7.58
CA SER A 163 6.53 17.29 -8.60
C SER A 163 6.42 16.69 -10.01
N GLU A 164 6.10 15.40 -10.11
CA GLU A 164 6.03 14.63 -11.36
C GLU A 164 4.59 14.25 -11.70
N LEU A 165 3.63 14.59 -10.83
CA LEU A 165 2.25 14.09 -10.93
C LEU A 165 1.56 14.59 -12.20
N GLU A 166 1.76 15.85 -12.56
CA GLU A 166 1.18 16.46 -13.76
C GLU A 166 1.74 15.79 -15.03
N GLU A 167 3.06 15.65 -15.13
CA GLU A 167 3.74 14.97 -16.24
C GLU A 167 3.31 13.50 -16.36
N CYS A 168 3.21 12.79 -15.22
CA CYS A 168 2.71 11.42 -15.18
C CYS A 168 1.28 11.31 -15.71
N CYS A 169 0.38 12.22 -15.31
CA CYS A 169 -1.01 12.21 -15.78
C CYS A 169 -1.12 12.59 -17.26
N GLU A 170 -0.32 13.56 -17.73
CA GLU A 170 -0.23 13.94 -19.15
C GLU A 170 0.22 12.76 -20.02
N ALA A 171 1.29 12.06 -19.61
CA ALA A 171 1.79 10.87 -20.30
C ALA A 171 0.76 9.73 -20.36
N LEU A 172 -0.12 9.64 -19.36
CA LEU A 172 -1.22 8.67 -19.31
C LEU A 172 -2.48 9.15 -20.06
N GLY A 173 -2.54 10.42 -20.44
CA GLY A 173 -3.72 11.04 -21.07
C GLY A 173 -4.92 11.15 -20.14
N ILE A 174 -4.68 11.39 -18.84
CA ILE A 174 -5.74 11.55 -17.82
C ILE A 174 -5.62 12.90 -17.11
N GLU A 175 -6.74 13.35 -16.54
CA GLU A 175 -6.71 14.48 -15.62
C GLU A 175 -6.06 14.09 -14.29
N VAL A 176 -5.37 15.05 -13.65
CA VAL A 176 -4.78 14.84 -12.32
C VAL A 176 -5.89 14.42 -11.34
N PRO A 177 -5.82 13.22 -10.75
CA PRO A 177 -6.94 12.63 -10.02
C PRO A 177 -7.06 13.15 -8.59
N CYS A 178 -6.59 14.37 -8.29
CA CYS A 178 -6.70 15.04 -7.00
C CYS A 178 -6.59 16.57 -7.14
N LYS A 179 -7.05 17.31 -6.13
CA LYS A 179 -6.86 18.76 -6.08
C LYS A 179 -5.42 19.10 -5.68
N LEU A 180 -4.82 20.02 -6.42
CA LEU A 180 -3.54 20.65 -6.12
C LEU A 180 -3.76 22.13 -5.81
N VAL A 181 -3.02 22.65 -4.83
CA VAL A 181 -3.03 24.07 -4.46
C VAL A 181 -1.61 24.59 -4.53
N ASN A 182 -1.43 25.78 -5.10
CA ASN A 182 -0.14 26.46 -5.07
C ASN A 182 -0.10 27.35 -3.81
N ASN A 183 0.88 27.11 -2.95
CA ASN A 183 1.07 27.86 -1.73
C ASN A 183 2.50 28.42 -1.71
N TYR A 184 2.62 29.74 -1.92
CA TYR A 184 3.91 30.45 -1.99
C TYR A 184 4.91 29.88 -3.01
N GLY A 185 4.42 29.38 -4.15
CA GLY A 185 5.27 28.82 -5.21
C GLY A 185 5.56 27.32 -5.07
N GLU A 186 5.08 26.68 -4.02
CA GLU A 186 5.16 25.22 -3.85
C GLU A 186 3.81 24.55 -4.09
N LEU A 187 3.82 23.48 -4.89
CA LEU A 187 2.65 22.66 -5.14
C LEU A 187 2.36 21.81 -3.91
N GLN A 188 1.12 21.87 -3.41
CA GLN A 188 0.66 21.12 -2.25
C GLN A 188 -0.65 20.39 -2.59
N PHE A 189 -0.93 19.32 -1.85
CA PHE A 189 -2.22 18.63 -1.97
C PHE A 189 -3.34 19.47 -1.35
N GLY A 190 -4.55 19.36 -1.90
CA GLY A 190 -5.77 19.78 -1.24
C GLY A 190 -6.02 19.05 0.09
N ASP A 191 -7.05 19.45 0.80
CA ASP A 191 -7.45 18.93 2.12
C ASP A 191 -8.37 17.70 2.06
N ASP A 192 -8.66 17.19 0.85
CA ASP A 192 -9.61 16.11 0.61
C ASP A 192 -9.06 14.69 0.82
N TRP A 193 -7.88 14.55 1.44
CA TRP A 193 -7.24 13.26 1.69
C TRP A 193 -7.59 12.69 3.06
N ILE A 194 -8.05 11.44 3.09
CA ILE A 194 -8.29 10.68 4.33
C ILE A 194 -7.33 9.52 4.44
N THR A 195 -6.93 9.20 5.67
CA THR A 195 -6.23 7.95 5.98
C THR A 195 -7.22 6.80 5.92
N LEU A 196 -6.84 5.72 5.23
CA LEU A 196 -7.60 4.47 5.18
C LEU A 196 -7.59 3.75 6.53
#